data_AF-A0A537PK80-F1
#
_entry.id   AF-A0A537PK80-F1
#
_cell.length_a   1.000
_cell.length_b   1.000
_cell.length_c   1.000
_cell.angle_alpha   90.00
_cell.angle_beta   90.00
_cell.angle_gamma   90.00
#
_symmetry.space_group_name_H-M   'P 1'
#
loop_
_entity.id
_entity.type
_entity.pdbx_description
1 polymer ?
#
loop_
_entity_poly.entity_id
_entity_poly.type
_entity_poly.pdbx_seq_one_letter_code
_entity_poly.pdbx_strand_id
1 'polypeptide(L)'
;MTSRARRIRRFFLLGGLAVALGGSVIGWVLSAPHPAFSEEEAAELDRLGDAVRGGVVFDAAGCASCHASPGQPDRHRLGGGLALASPFGTFHVPNISPDPEDGIGGWRTIDLANAVMSGVSPDRRHYYPALPYVDYAHMQVEDLRDLTAYLRTLPPVRNRTPPHELPFPLTIRRLVGFWKLL
;
A
#
# COMPACT_ATOMS: atom_id res chain seq x y z
N MET A 1 52.82 16.32 -11.66
CA MET A 1 51.84 15.29 -12.10
C MET A 1 51.53 15.47 -13.58
N THR A 2 51.79 14.45 -14.40
CA THR A 2 51.64 14.49 -15.86
C THR A 2 50.17 14.53 -16.31
N SER A 3 49.89 15.18 -17.44
CA SER A 3 48.53 15.31 -18.01
C SER A 3 47.86 13.95 -18.29
N ARG A 4 48.67 12.93 -18.60
CA ARG A 4 48.24 11.53 -18.84
C ARG A 4 47.67 10.88 -17.57
N ALA A 5 48.33 11.03 -16.42
CA ALA A 5 47.84 10.50 -15.14
C ALA A 5 46.51 11.15 -14.71
N ARG A 6 46.33 12.46 -14.98
CA ARG A 6 45.05 13.16 -14.74
C ARG A 6 43.95 12.66 -15.67
N ARG A 7 44.25 12.35 -16.94
CA ARG A 7 43.27 11.85 -17.91
C ARG A 7 42.81 10.42 -17.57
N ILE A 8 43.74 9.55 -17.17
CA ILE A 8 43.42 8.17 -16.73
C ILE A 8 42.57 8.20 -15.46
N ARG A 9 42.93 9.02 -14.45
CA ARG A 9 42.12 9.16 -13.23
C ARG A 9 40.71 9.67 -13.54
N ARG A 10 40.57 10.65 -14.43
CA ARG A 10 39.26 11.16 -14.88
C ARG A 10 38.44 10.08 -15.59
N PHE A 11 39.05 9.27 -16.44
CA PHE A 11 38.36 8.16 -17.12
C PHE A 11 37.79 7.15 -16.12
N PHE A 12 38.59 6.69 -15.15
CA PHE A 12 38.09 5.77 -14.11
C PHE A 12 37.05 6.41 -13.20
N LEU A 13 37.19 7.69 -12.84
CA LEU A 13 36.18 8.40 -12.05
C LEU A 13 34.86 8.55 -12.81
N LEU A 14 34.91 8.92 -14.10
CA LEU A 14 33.72 9.04 -14.94
C LEU A 14 33.07 7.67 -15.21
N GLY A 15 33.86 6.63 -15.45
CA GLY A 15 33.37 5.26 -15.60
C GLY A 15 32.71 4.74 -14.32
N GLY A 16 33.34 4.95 -13.17
CA GLY A 16 32.75 4.60 -11.86
C GLY A 16 31.45 5.35 -11.57
N LEU A 17 31.41 6.65 -11.87
CA LEU A 17 30.19 7.45 -11.74
C LEU A 17 29.08 6.96 -12.67
N ALA A 18 29.38 6.63 -13.93
CA ALA A 18 28.41 6.11 -14.87
C ALA A 18 27.82 4.77 -14.40
N VAL A 19 28.64 3.86 -13.86
CA VAL A 19 28.16 2.58 -13.29
C VAL A 19 27.29 2.82 -12.06
N ALA A 20 27.70 3.71 -11.16
CA ALA A 20 26.91 4.04 -9.96
C ALA A 20 25.55 4.65 -10.32
N LEU A 21 25.51 5.56 -11.30
CA LEU A 21 24.28 6.15 -11.81
C LEU A 21 23.39 5.11 -12.50
N GLY A 22 23.97 4.27 -13.36
CA GLY A 22 23.25 3.17 -14.02
C GLY A 22 22.63 2.20 -13.01
N GLY A 23 23.40 1.77 -12.02
CA GLY A 23 22.91 0.91 -10.93
C GLY A 23 21.79 1.57 -10.11
N SER A 24 21.90 2.87 -9.85
CA SER A 24 20.87 3.62 -9.11
C SER A 24 19.57 3.74 -9.90
N VAL A 25 19.64 3.98 -11.21
CA VAL A 25 18.47 4.01 -12.09
C VAL A 25 17.80 2.64 -12.17
N ILE A 26 18.58 1.58 -12.37
CA ILE A 26 18.06 0.20 -12.39
C ILE A 26 17.39 -0.13 -11.06
N GLY A 27 18.03 0.16 -9.92
CA GLY A 27 17.43 -0.04 -8.61
C GLY A 27 16.15 0.75 -8.40
N TRP A 28 16.07 1.98 -8.90
CA TRP A 28 14.84 2.79 -8.86
C TRP A 28 13.72 2.21 -9.71
N VAL A 29 14.03 1.67 -10.89
CA VAL A 29 13.02 1.05 -11.77
C VAL A 29 12.54 -0.27 -11.16
N LEU A 30 13.45 -1.14 -10.72
CA LEU A 30 13.10 -2.45 -10.17
C LEU A 30 12.33 -2.37 -8.84
N SER A 31 12.54 -1.31 -8.06
CA SER A 31 11.81 -1.08 -6.80
C SER A 31 10.51 -0.28 -6.98
N ALA A 32 10.04 -0.08 -8.21
CA ALA A 32 8.83 0.70 -8.45
C ALA A 32 7.57 -0.05 -7.96
N PRO A 33 6.58 0.67 -7.38
CA PRO A 33 5.27 0.09 -7.11
C PRO A 33 4.54 -0.29 -8.39
N HIS A 34 4.11 -1.54 -8.47
CA HIS A 34 3.32 -2.09 -9.57
C HIS A 34 1.89 -2.37 -9.09
N PRO A 35 0.90 -1.51 -9.43
CA PRO A 35 -0.50 -1.80 -9.12
C PRO A 35 -0.95 -3.09 -9.83
N ALA A 36 -1.92 -3.80 -9.23
CA ALA A 36 -2.49 -5.01 -9.83
C ALA A 36 -3.40 -4.67 -11.01
N PHE A 37 -4.04 -3.50 -10.96
CA PHE A 37 -4.98 -3.02 -11.95
C PHE A 37 -4.54 -1.66 -12.50
N SER A 38 -4.68 -1.52 -13.81
CA SER A 38 -4.45 -0.30 -14.58
C SER A 38 -5.70 0.58 -14.63
N GLU A 39 -5.54 1.85 -15.02
CA GLU A 39 -6.67 2.77 -15.21
C GLU A 39 -7.66 2.28 -16.29
N GLU A 40 -7.20 1.49 -17.26
CA GLU A 40 -8.05 0.89 -18.30
C GLU A 40 -9.02 -0.14 -17.71
N GLU A 41 -8.63 -0.82 -16.63
CA GLU A 41 -9.43 -1.81 -15.91
C GLU A 41 -10.33 -1.17 -14.84
N ALA A 42 -10.17 0.12 -14.55
CA ALA A 42 -10.96 0.82 -13.54
C ALA A 42 -12.46 0.75 -13.82
N ALA A 43 -12.86 0.82 -15.10
CA ALA A 43 -14.27 0.75 -15.49
C ALA A 43 -14.93 -0.60 -15.15
N GLU A 44 -14.17 -1.69 -15.13
CA GLU A 44 -14.65 -2.99 -14.67
C GLU A 44 -14.92 -2.93 -13.16
N LEU A 45 -13.94 -2.44 -12.39
CA LEU A 45 -14.01 -2.29 -10.93
C LEU A 45 -15.03 -1.26 -10.46
N ASP A 46 -15.39 -0.27 -11.26
CA ASP A 46 -16.39 0.75 -10.89
C ASP A 46 -17.82 0.32 -11.22
N ARG A 47 -18.04 -0.89 -11.76
CA ARG A 47 -19.38 -1.47 -11.87
C ARG A 47 -20.02 -1.62 -10.50
N LEU A 48 -21.35 -1.57 -10.48
CA LEU A 48 -22.14 -1.71 -9.26
C LEU A 48 -21.84 -3.05 -8.57
N GLY A 49 -21.36 -2.98 -7.33
CA GLY A 49 -21.20 -4.14 -6.44
C GLY A 49 -22.44 -4.41 -5.61
N ASP A 50 -22.55 -5.64 -5.11
CA ASP A 50 -23.57 -6.10 -4.19
C ASP A 50 -23.05 -6.02 -2.74
N ALA A 51 -23.60 -5.08 -1.95
CA ALA A 51 -23.20 -4.90 -0.57
C ALA A 51 -23.51 -6.11 0.34
N VAL A 52 -24.51 -6.93 0.02
CA VAL A 52 -24.83 -8.13 0.81
C VAL A 52 -23.72 -9.16 0.65
N ARG A 53 -23.30 -9.42 -0.59
CA ARG A 53 -22.12 -10.27 -0.88
C ARG A 53 -20.85 -9.65 -0.32
N GLY A 54 -20.72 -8.32 -0.40
CA GLY A 54 -19.59 -7.58 0.14
C GLY A 54 -19.41 -7.75 1.63
N GLY A 55 -20.50 -7.87 2.40
CA GLY A 55 -20.44 -8.21 3.82
C GLY A 55 -19.80 -9.57 4.09
N VAL A 56 -20.09 -10.57 3.25
CA VAL A 56 -19.46 -11.90 3.34
C VAL A 56 -17.96 -11.81 3.05
N VAL A 57 -17.58 -11.06 2.01
CA VAL A 57 -16.16 -10.82 1.68
C VAL A 57 -15.45 -10.09 2.81
N PHE A 58 -16.07 -9.08 3.39
CA PHE A 58 -15.55 -8.31 4.51
C PHE A 58 -15.27 -9.18 5.74
N ASP A 59 -16.22 -10.06 6.09
CA ASP A 59 -16.06 -11.00 7.20
C ASP A 59 -14.97 -12.03 6.92
N ALA A 60 -14.94 -12.59 5.71
CA ALA A 60 -13.94 -13.57 5.30
C ALA A 60 -12.52 -12.99 5.25
N ALA A 61 -12.37 -11.75 4.76
CA ALA A 61 -11.12 -11.01 4.75
C ALA A 61 -10.74 -10.45 6.13
N GLY A 62 -11.63 -10.55 7.13
CA GLY A 62 -11.37 -10.16 8.51
C GLY A 62 -11.04 -8.69 8.69
N CYS A 63 -11.57 -7.77 7.87
CA CYS A 63 -11.19 -6.36 7.89
C CYS A 63 -11.36 -5.71 9.28
N ALA A 64 -12.45 -6.04 9.99
CA ALA A 64 -12.74 -5.55 11.34
C ALA A 64 -11.82 -6.11 12.43
N SER A 65 -10.95 -7.09 12.15
CA SER A 65 -9.99 -7.62 13.13
C SER A 65 -8.90 -6.60 13.48
N CYS A 66 -8.50 -5.78 12.50
CA CYS A 66 -7.45 -4.79 12.66
C CYS A 66 -8.00 -3.36 12.60
N HIS A 67 -8.98 -3.10 11.72
CA HIS A 67 -9.42 -1.74 11.42
C HIS A 67 -10.51 -1.19 12.34
N ALA A 68 -11.18 -2.04 13.13
CA ALA A 68 -12.11 -1.56 14.15
C ALA A 68 -11.37 -0.68 15.17
N SER A 69 -11.94 0.47 15.51
CA SER A 69 -11.32 1.39 16.46
C SER A 69 -11.13 0.72 17.83
N PRO A 70 -9.92 0.75 18.42
CA PRO A 70 -9.66 0.16 19.73
C PRO A 70 -10.64 0.65 20.81
N GLY A 71 -11.18 -0.28 21.59
CA GLY A 71 -12.12 0.03 22.68
C GLY A 71 -13.55 0.38 22.25
N GLN A 72 -13.88 0.32 20.95
CA GLN A 72 -15.26 0.47 20.48
C GLN A 72 -15.99 -0.89 20.50
N PRO A 73 -17.24 -0.95 20.99
CA PRO A 73 -18.01 -2.19 21.01
C PRO A 73 -18.52 -2.59 19.62
N ASP A 74 -18.72 -1.61 18.73
CA ASP A 74 -19.16 -1.85 17.36
C ASP A 74 -17.95 -2.06 16.43
N ARG A 75 -17.82 -3.29 15.94
CA ARG A 75 -16.73 -3.72 15.05
C ARG A 75 -16.81 -3.11 13.65
N HIS A 76 -17.93 -2.49 13.27
CA HIS A 76 -18.08 -1.80 11.99
C HIS A 76 -17.58 -0.35 12.02
N ARG A 77 -17.15 0.16 13.18
CA ARG A 77 -16.50 1.47 13.28
C ARG A 77 -15.03 1.35 12.92
N LEU A 78 -14.74 1.39 11.62
CA LEU A 78 -13.41 1.11 11.04
C LEU A 78 -12.43 2.29 11.10
N GLY A 79 -12.37 2.98 12.23
CA GLY A 79 -11.52 4.17 12.41
C GLY A 79 -10.02 3.87 12.56
N GLY A 80 -9.60 2.60 12.55
CA GLY A 80 -8.22 2.20 12.73
C GLY A 80 -7.63 2.63 14.08
N GLY A 81 -6.31 2.80 14.11
CA GLY A 81 -5.56 3.27 15.27
C GLY A 81 -4.98 2.15 16.14
N LEU A 82 -5.27 0.88 15.84
CA LEU A 82 -4.59 -0.25 16.46
C LEU A 82 -3.08 -0.17 16.21
N ALA A 83 -2.29 -0.26 17.28
CA ALA A 83 -0.85 -0.32 17.22
C ALA A 83 -0.38 -1.78 17.18
N LEU A 84 0.24 -2.17 16.07
CA LEU A 84 0.82 -3.49 15.84
C LEU A 84 2.33 -3.41 16.07
N ALA A 85 2.76 -3.77 17.27
CA ALA A 85 4.17 -3.84 17.61
C ALA A 85 4.84 -5.05 16.93
N SER A 86 6.03 -4.83 16.37
CA SER A 86 6.83 -5.87 15.73
C SER A 86 8.32 -5.63 15.95
N PRO A 87 9.20 -6.61 15.64
CA PRO A 87 10.65 -6.40 15.62
C PRO A 87 11.11 -5.31 14.65
N PHE A 88 10.25 -4.90 13.71
CA PHE A 88 10.53 -3.89 12.68
C PHE A 88 10.02 -2.49 13.06
N GLY A 89 9.46 -2.32 14.25
CA GLY A 89 8.80 -1.10 14.70
C GLY A 89 7.29 -1.28 14.87
N THR A 90 6.58 -0.18 15.06
CA THR A 90 5.13 -0.17 15.30
C THR A 90 4.38 0.27 14.05
N PHE A 91 3.51 -0.60 13.55
CA PHE A 91 2.56 -0.24 12.49
C PHE A 91 1.26 0.24 13.12
N HIS A 92 0.75 1.36 12.64
CA HIS A 92 -0.55 1.89 13.02
C HIS A 92 -1.55 1.57 11.93
N VAL A 93 -2.58 0.78 12.26
CA VAL A 93 -3.60 0.36 11.29
C VAL A 93 -4.39 1.59 10.85
N PRO A 94 -4.54 1.84 9.53
CA PRO A 94 -5.22 3.05 9.05
C PRO A 94 -6.74 2.94 9.21
N ASN A 95 -7.39 4.10 9.13
CA ASN A 95 -8.84 4.20 9.05
C ASN A 95 -9.31 3.81 7.63
N ILE A 96 -10.25 2.87 7.53
CA ILE A 96 -10.86 2.42 6.26
C ILE A 96 -12.38 2.62 6.25
N SER A 97 -12.91 3.44 7.15
CA SER A 97 -14.31 3.85 7.12
C SER A 97 -14.60 4.71 5.87
N PRO A 98 -15.86 4.89 5.48
CA PRO A 98 -16.22 5.75 4.34
C PRO A 98 -16.16 7.25 4.67
N ASP A 99 -15.46 7.66 5.74
CA ASP A 99 -15.19 9.07 6.00
C ASP A 99 -14.34 9.67 4.86
N PRO A 100 -14.71 10.82 4.29
CA PRO A 100 -14.03 11.39 3.13
C PRO A 100 -12.69 12.09 3.45
N GLU A 101 -12.44 12.43 4.71
CA GLU A 101 -11.23 13.18 5.11
C GLU A 101 -10.18 12.28 5.78
N ASP A 102 -10.62 11.43 6.70
CA ASP A 102 -9.75 10.58 7.51
C ASP A 102 -9.78 9.11 7.10
N GLY A 103 -10.78 8.69 6.30
CA GLY A 103 -10.97 7.33 5.82
C GLY A 103 -10.72 7.15 4.32
N ILE A 104 -11.42 6.20 3.73
CA ILE A 104 -11.35 5.86 2.29
C ILE A 104 -12.59 6.34 1.52
N GLY A 105 -13.39 7.26 2.07
CA GLY A 105 -14.63 7.72 1.44
C GLY A 105 -14.44 8.33 0.04
N GLY A 106 -13.25 8.87 -0.24
CA GLY A 106 -12.89 9.40 -1.55
C GLY A 106 -12.23 8.39 -2.52
N TRP A 107 -12.02 7.14 -2.10
CA TRP A 107 -11.34 6.14 -2.93
C TRP A 107 -12.27 5.56 -4.00
N ARG A 108 -11.71 5.35 -5.19
CA ARG A 108 -12.35 4.53 -6.24
C ARG A 108 -12.19 3.05 -5.90
N THR A 109 -12.97 2.18 -6.54
CA THR A 109 -12.83 0.74 -6.31
C THR A 109 -11.43 0.24 -6.69
N ILE A 110 -10.84 0.79 -7.76
CA ILE A 110 -9.46 0.46 -8.18
C ILE A 110 -8.40 0.81 -7.14
N ASP A 111 -8.62 1.85 -6.34
CA ASP A 111 -7.71 2.26 -5.27
C ASP A 111 -7.70 1.23 -4.14
N LEU A 112 -8.88 0.75 -3.74
CA LEU A 112 -9.01 -0.34 -2.77
C LEU A 112 -8.43 -1.64 -3.33
N ALA A 113 -8.75 -1.98 -4.58
CA ALA A 113 -8.28 -3.20 -5.23
C ALA A 113 -6.74 -3.27 -5.31
N ASN A 114 -6.09 -2.16 -5.69
CA ASN A 114 -4.63 -2.08 -5.71
C ASN A 114 -4.01 -2.10 -4.31
N ALA A 115 -4.66 -1.50 -3.31
CA ALA A 115 -4.21 -1.59 -1.93
C ALA A 115 -4.25 -3.04 -1.43
N VAL A 116 -5.38 -3.72 -1.63
CA VAL A 116 -5.65 -5.06 -1.12
C VAL A 116 -4.88 -6.14 -1.87
N MET A 117 -4.82 -6.10 -3.20
CA MET A 117 -4.21 -7.18 -3.98
C MET A 117 -2.72 -7.01 -4.27
N SER A 118 -2.23 -5.77 -4.33
CA SER A 118 -0.81 -5.52 -4.63
C SER A 118 -0.11 -4.63 -3.62
N GLY A 119 -0.77 -4.16 -2.56
CA GLY A 119 -0.13 -3.31 -1.56
C GLY A 119 0.38 -2.01 -2.17
N VAL A 120 -0.38 -1.40 -3.06
CA VAL A 120 -0.06 -0.11 -3.71
C VAL A 120 -1.11 0.92 -3.34
N SER A 121 -0.66 2.07 -2.84
CA SER A 121 -1.52 3.19 -2.48
C SER A 121 -1.98 3.98 -3.71
N PRO A 122 -3.05 4.81 -3.59
CA PRO A 122 -3.50 5.68 -4.68
C PRO A 122 -2.41 6.61 -5.21
N ASP A 123 -1.51 7.07 -4.34
CA ASP A 123 -0.36 7.91 -4.69
C ASP A 123 0.90 7.12 -5.10
N ARG A 124 0.73 5.85 -5.51
CA ARG A 124 1.78 4.97 -6.05
C ARG A 124 2.97 4.78 -5.10
N ARG A 125 2.67 4.45 -3.84
CA ARG A 125 3.66 4.02 -2.85
C ARG A 125 3.36 2.59 -2.41
N HIS A 126 4.38 1.88 -1.96
CA HIS A 126 4.18 0.56 -1.34
C HIS A 126 3.53 0.71 0.04
N TYR A 127 2.52 -0.12 0.31
CA TYR A 127 2.16 -0.48 1.67
C TYR A 127 3.14 -1.52 2.22
N TYR A 128 3.39 -1.46 3.52
CA TYR A 128 4.16 -2.48 4.21
C TYR A 128 3.37 -3.80 4.26
N PRO A 129 4.02 -4.97 4.25
CA PRO A 129 3.35 -6.28 4.26
C PRO A 129 2.60 -6.58 5.57
N ALA A 130 2.62 -5.66 6.55
CA ALA A 130 1.66 -5.66 7.66
C ALA A 130 0.20 -5.55 7.19
N LEU A 131 -0.03 -4.96 6.00
CA LEU A 131 -1.22 -5.24 5.21
C LEU A 131 -0.96 -6.54 4.43
N PRO A 132 -1.67 -7.65 4.69
CA PRO A 132 -1.35 -8.96 4.12
C PRO A 132 -1.84 -9.11 2.67
N TYR A 133 -1.46 -8.17 1.79
CA TYR A 133 -1.90 -8.16 0.39
C TYR A 133 -1.45 -9.38 -0.42
N VAL A 134 -0.39 -10.07 0.03
CA VAL A 134 0.06 -11.34 -0.59
C VAL A 134 -0.97 -12.45 -0.40
N ASP A 135 -1.70 -12.45 0.72
CA ASP A 135 -2.74 -13.43 1.03
C ASP A 135 -4.04 -13.13 0.26
N TYR A 136 -4.22 -11.87 -0.17
CA TYR A 136 -5.38 -11.40 -0.94
C TYR A 136 -5.12 -11.32 -2.45
N ALA A 137 -3.94 -11.69 -2.93
CA ALA A 137 -3.51 -11.51 -4.32
C ALA A 137 -4.36 -12.30 -5.35
N HIS A 138 -5.25 -13.18 -4.89
CA HIS A 138 -6.14 -13.99 -5.73
C HIS A 138 -7.63 -13.69 -5.54
N MET A 139 -7.97 -12.61 -4.83
CA MET A 139 -9.37 -12.13 -4.77
C MET A 139 -9.92 -11.89 -6.17
N GLN A 140 -11.20 -12.22 -6.37
CA GLN A 140 -11.86 -11.96 -7.64
C GLN A 140 -12.21 -10.48 -7.76
N VAL A 141 -12.27 -9.96 -8.99
CA VAL A 141 -12.61 -8.55 -9.24
C VAL A 141 -14.02 -8.25 -8.72
N GLU A 142 -14.93 -9.21 -8.78
CA GLU A 142 -16.29 -9.12 -8.22
C GLU A 142 -16.26 -8.97 -6.69
N ASP A 143 -15.42 -9.72 -5.99
CA ASP A 143 -15.32 -9.65 -4.52
C ASP A 143 -14.85 -8.26 -4.07
N LEU A 144 -13.92 -7.64 -4.81
CA LEU A 144 -13.41 -6.30 -4.51
C LEU A 144 -14.47 -5.21 -4.74
N ARG A 145 -15.31 -5.38 -5.77
CA ARG A 145 -16.45 -4.52 -6.06
C ARG A 145 -17.51 -4.59 -4.98
N ASP A 146 -17.89 -5.81 -4.63
CA ASP A 146 -18.86 -6.11 -3.59
C ASP A 146 -18.36 -5.59 -2.24
N LEU A 147 -17.09 -5.85 -1.90
CA LEU A 147 -16.43 -5.33 -0.69
C LEU A 147 -16.46 -3.80 -0.64
N THR A 148 -16.14 -3.12 -1.75
CA THR A 148 -16.19 -1.65 -1.82
C THR A 148 -17.61 -1.14 -1.60
N ALA A 149 -18.61 -1.79 -2.21
CA ALA A 149 -20.01 -1.44 -2.02
C ALA A 149 -20.42 -1.60 -0.55
N TYR A 150 -20.01 -2.68 0.11
CA TYR A 150 -20.27 -2.90 1.54
C TYR A 150 -19.59 -1.88 2.44
N LEU A 151 -18.29 -1.61 2.24
CA LEU A 151 -17.54 -0.62 3.04
C LEU A 151 -18.19 0.77 3.00
N ARG A 152 -18.78 1.16 1.86
CA ARG A 152 -19.53 2.42 1.70
C ARG A 152 -20.82 2.47 2.51
N THR A 153 -21.37 1.33 2.94
CA THR A 153 -22.57 1.28 3.80
C THR A 153 -22.26 1.47 5.29
N LEU A 154 -20.98 1.33 5.68
CA LEU A 154 -20.58 1.35 7.09
C LEU A 154 -20.56 2.77 7.67
N PRO A 155 -20.59 2.93 9.00
CA PRO A 155 -20.53 4.24 9.63
C PRO A 155 -19.19 4.95 9.32
N PRO A 156 -19.20 6.23 8.89
CA PRO A 156 -17.97 7.01 8.78
C PRO A 156 -17.39 7.26 10.18
N VAL A 157 -16.06 7.23 10.28
CA VAL A 157 -15.34 7.51 11.53
C VAL A 157 -14.29 8.59 11.26
N ARG A 158 -14.42 9.73 11.94
CA ARG A 158 -13.40 10.79 11.94
C ARG A 158 -12.30 10.42 12.93
N ASN A 159 -11.20 9.90 12.40
CA ASN A 159 -10.03 9.56 13.19
C ASN A 159 -8.80 9.49 12.28
N ARG A 160 -7.92 10.47 12.38
CA ARG A 160 -6.62 10.45 11.72
C ARG A 160 -5.65 9.58 12.50
N THR A 161 -5.34 8.40 11.98
CA THR A 161 -4.40 7.48 12.63
C THR A 161 -2.97 8.02 12.57
N PRO A 162 -2.14 7.80 13.61
CA PRO A 162 -0.73 8.17 13.57
C PRO A 162 0.02 7.50 12.40
N PRO A 163 1.13 8.08 11.91
CA PRO A 163 2.01 7.40 10.97
C PRO A 163 2.72 6.23 11.65
N HIS A 164 3.25 5.28 10.86
CA HIS A 164 4.05 4.18 11.41
C HIS A 164 5.34 4.67 12.08
N GLU A 165 5.71 4.02 13.18
CA GLU A 165 6.94 4.28 13.94
C GLU A 165 7.97 3.21 13.58
N LEU A 166 8.67 3.43 12.47
CA LEU A 166 9.67 2.49 11.95
C LEU A 166 11.08 3.10 12.07
N PRO A 167 12.10 2.31 12.44
CA PRO A 167 13.48 2.77 12.41
C PRO A 167 13.97 2.91 10.97
N PHE A 168 14.93 3.82 10.75
CA PHE A 168 15.68 3.82 9.49
C PHE A 168 16.45 2.49 9.33
N PRO A 169 16.52 1.90 8.12
CA PRO A 169 16.02 2.41 6.84
C PRO A 169 14.60 1.96 6.47
N LEU A 170 13.87 1.30 7.38
CA LEU A 170 12.54 0.75 7.11
C LEU A 170 11.48 1.81 6.82
N THR A 171 11.74 3.08 7.11
CA THR A 171 10.91 4.22 6.67
C THR A 171 10.90 4.42 5.15
N ILE A 172 11.91 3.91 4.43
CA ILE A 172 12.04 4.02 2.99
C ILE A 172 11.18 2.95 2.32
N ARG A 173 9.92 3.29 2.03
CA ARG A 173 8.94 2.37 1.39
C ARG A 173 9.44 1.72 0.11
N ARG A 174 10.37 2.33 -0.63
CA ARG A 174 10.98 1.71 -1.83
C ARG A 174 11.76 0.44 -1.53
N LEU A 175 12.24 0.22 -0.31
CA LEU A 175 12.88 -1.04 0.07
C LEU A 175 11.90 -2.23 0.03
N VAL A 176 10.59 -1.97 0.20
CA VAL A 176 9.56 -3.01 0.03
C VAL A 176 9.53 -3.51 -1.41
N GLY A 177 9.83 -2.66 -2.40
CA GLY A 177 9.89 -3.06 -3.80
C GLY A 177 10.92 -4.17 -4.04
N PHE A 178 12.10 -4.09 -3.41
CA PHE A 178 13.08 -5.16 -3.48
C PHE A 178 12.64 -6.42 -2.75
N TRP A 179 11.94 -6.29 -1.62
CA TRP A 179 11.37 -7.44 -0.91
C TRP A 179 10.34 -8.18 -1.78
N LYS A 180 9.54 -7.48 -2.58
CA LYS A 180 8.57 -8.09 -3.52
C LYS A 180 9.20 -8.85 -4.69
N LEU A 181 10.51 -8.73 -4.90
CA LEU A 181 11.23 -9.46 -5.95
C LEU A 181 11.76 -10.83 -5.47
N LEU A 182 11.62 -11.12 -4.18
CA LEU A 182 11.99 -12.39 -3.55
C LEU A 182 10.85 -13.40 -3.65
#